data_AF-A0A3R7JW00-F1
#
_entry.id   AF-A0A3R7JW00-F1
#
_cell.length_a   1.000
_cell.length_b   1.000
_cell.length_c   1.000
_cell.angle_alpha   90.00
_cell.angle_beta   90.00
_cell.angle_gamma   90.00
#
_symmetry.space_group_name_H-M   'P 1'
#
loop_
_entity.id
_entity.type
_entity.pdbx_description
1 polymer ?
#
loop_
_entity_poly.entity_id
_entity_poly.type
_entity_poly.pdbx_seq_one_letter_code
_entity_poly.pdbx_strand_id
1 'polypeptide(L)'
;MGNALLLSAVKDRHPVVLADDILPFDNLRLHEIEAYWRAFYDSASSFALSRSQLRSICCRVATGDSSSQNSTSRVSEYADNVFELFADPSTQRRWQQPQPGTRTQQNQPFQSSSDSVVAIDALEFFSAIAFIGAFPVDEKIDLLFDSWDMSEDGALDLDEFTISLKSTLSGLAKILQPDASPEKGEGDMEDEAAMNAEIAGLLAKLDKHSPPSDSSTVVGTQLDDALDIREGEMAN
;
A
#
# COMPACT_ATOMS: atom_id res chain seq x y z
N MET A 1 -12.69 16.55 -7.45
CA MET A 1 -13.10 15.50 -6.48
C MET A 1 -12.04 14.41 -6.27
N GLY A 2 -10.83 14.46 -6.87
CA GLY A 2 -9.82 13.40 -6.73
C GLY A 2 -9.06 13.36 -5.39
N ASN A 3 -8.87 14.51 -4.75
CA ASN A 3 -8.04 14.59 -3.53
C ASN A 3 -8.74 14.03 -2.27
N ALA A 4 -10.08 13.97 -2.26
CA ALA A 4 -10.82 13.53 -1.08
C ALA A 4 -10.71 12.01 -0.84
N LEU A 5 -10.62 11.21 -1.92
CA LEU A 5 -10.43 9.77 -1.81
C LEU A 5 -9.00 9.43 -1.35
N LEU A 6 -7.99 10.14 -1.86
CA LEU A 6 -6.62 10.02 -1.38
C LEU A 6 -6.50 10.46 0.08
N LEU A 7 -7.14 11.58 0.47
CA LEU A 7 -7.14 12.02 1.86
C LEU A 7 -7.83 11.02 2.79
N SER A 8 -8.96 10.44 2.38
CA SER A 8 -9.66 9.42 3.17
C SER A 8 -8.85 8.12 3.29
N ALA A 9 -8.24 7.65 2.20
CA ALA A 9 -7.36 6.47 2.22
C ALA A 9 -6.11 6.67 3.10
N VAL A 10 -5.62 7.91 3.21
CA VAL A 10 -4.50 8.25 4.10
C VAL A 10 -4.95 8.46 5.56
N LYS A 11 -6.25 8.71 5.80
CA LYS A 11 -6.81 8.99 7.14
C LYS A 11 -7.00 7.71 7.96
N ASP A 12 -7.43 6.63 7.32
CA ASP A 12 -7.64 5.34 7.96
C ASP A 12 -6.38 4.47 7.83
N ARG A 13 -5.31 4.87 8.53
CA ARG A 13 -4.08 4.05 8.59
C ARG A 13 -4.31 2.87 9.52
N HIS A 14 -4.74 1.75 8.97
CA HIS A 14 -4.60 0.49 9.69
C HIS A 14 -3.13 0.08 9.69
N PRO A 15 -2.54 -0.22 10.86
CA PRO A 15 -1.21 -0.80 10.89
C PRO A 15 -1.22 -2.11 10.11
N VAL A 16 -0.13 -2.36 9.38
CA VAL A 16 0.06 -3.54 8.54
C VAL A 16 1.36 -4.19 8.93
N VAL A 17 1.36 -5.51 9.03
CA VAL A 17 2.52 -6.36 9.33
C VAL A 17 2.77 -7.31 8.17
N LEU A 18 3.98 -7.86 8.11
CA LEU A 18 4.30 -8.94 7.17
C LEU A 18 3.69 -10.25 7.66
N ALA A 19 3.23 -11.08 6.73
CA ALA A 19 2.82 -12.46 7.01
C ALA A 19 4.01 -13.27 7.56
N ASP A 20 3.76 -14.14 8.53
CA ASP A 20 4.83 -14.95 9.17
C ASP A 20 5.62 -15.79 8.14
N ASP A 21 4.95 -16.29 7.10
CA ASP A 21 5.54 -17.15 6.08
C ASP A 21 6.51 -16.40 5.14
N ILE A 22 6.42 -15.06 5.04
CA ILE A 22 7.36 -14.26 4.21
C ILE A 22 8.60 -13.82 4.99
N LEU A 23 8.60 -13.92 6.32
CA LEU A 23 9.71 -13.42 7.16
C LEU A 23 11.11 -13.95 6.79
N PRO A 24 11.29 -15.19 6.31
CA PRO A 24 12.61 -15.65 5.83
C PRO A 24 13.18 -14.83 4.65
N PHE A 25 12.34 -14.07 3.96
CA PHE A 25 12.68 -13.23 2.81
C PHE A 25 12.64 -11.72 3.13
N ASP A 26 12.39 -11.37 4.39
CA ASP A 26 12.41 -9.98 4.83
C ASP A 26 13.86 -9.44 4.91
N ASN A 27 14.04 -8.15 4.64
CA ASN A 27 15.33 -7.45 4.73
C ASN A 27 16.49 -8.06 3.92
N LEU A 28 16.21 -8.80 2.85
CA LEU A 28 17.24 -9.27 1.92
C LEU A 28 17.99 -8.09 1.28
N ARG A 29 19.31 -8.24 1.11
CA ARG A 29 20.17 -7.28 0.41
C ARG A 29 20.07 -7.47 -1.09
N LEU A 30 20.51 -6.47 -1.85
CA LEU A 30 20.45 -6.47 -3.32
C LEU A 30 21.04 -7.76 -3.92
N HIS A 31 22.26 -8.14 -3.54
CA HIS A 31 22.91 -9.35 -4.08
C HIS A 31 22.16 -10.66 -3.76
N GLU A 32 21.43 -10.72 -2.65
CA GLU A 32 20.62 -11.88 -2.29
C GLU A 32 19.38 -11.95 -3.20
N ILE A 33 18.70 -10.81 -3.41
CA ILE A 33 17.57 -10.72 -4.36
C ILE A 33 18.01 -11.05 -5.79
N GLU A 34 19.16 -10.53 -6.24
CA GLU A 34 19.72 -10.88 -7.54
C GLU A 34 20.05 -12.38 -7.64
N ALA A 35 20.48 -13.02 -6.55
CA ALA A 35 20.73 -14.46 -6.54
C ALA A 35 19.43 -15.25 -6.75
N TYR A 36 18.31 -14.80 -6.17
CA TYR A 36 16.98 -15.37 -6.44
C TYR A 36 16.58 -15.22 -7.91
N TRP A 37 16.74 -14.03 -8.49
CA TRP A 37 16.48 -13.80 -9.92
C TRP A 37 17.36 -14.64 -10.83
N ARG A 38 18.67 -14.71 -10.57
CA ARG A 38 19.60 -15.57 -11.33
C ARG A 38 19.18 -17.04 -11.25
N ALA A 39 18.86 -17.53 -10.05
CA ALA A 39 18.38 -18.90 -9.87
C ALA A 39 17.05 -19.17 -10.59
N PHE A 40 16.16 -18.17 -10.69
CA PHE A 40 14.95 -18.23 -11.52
C PHE A 40 15.28 -18.34 -13.00
N TYR A 41 16.06 -17.42 -13.57
CA TYR A 41 16.44 -17.44 -14.99
C TYR A 41 17.13 -18.74 -15.40
N ASP A 42 17.93 -19.33 -14.50
CA ASP A 42 18.62 -20.59 -14.77
C ASP A 42 17.70 -21.83 -14.74
N SER A 43 16.53 -21.76 -14.09
CA SER A 43 15.73 -22.96 -13.76
C SER A 43 14.28 -22.92 -14.20
N ALA A 44 13.72 -21.75 -14.47
CA ALA A 44 12.34 -21.58 -14.86
C ALA A 44 12.20 -21.55 -16.39
N SER A 45 11.26 -22.32 -16.91
CA SER A 45 10.87 -22.27 -18.33
C SER A 45 9.77 -21.24 -18.62
N SER A 46 9.20 -20.62 -17.58
CA SER A 46 8.09 -19.69 -17.65
C SER A 46 7.94 -18.88 -16.36
N PHE A 47 7.18 -17.79 -16.42
CA PHE A 47 6.78 -17.00 -15.25
C PHE A 47 5.77 -17.71 -14.33
N ALA A 48 5.17 -18.83 -14.74
CA ALA A 48 4.39 -19.67 -13.85
C ALA A 48 5.32 -20.60 -13.05
N LEU A 49 5.44 -20.36 -11.75
CA LEU A 49 6.25 -21.16 -10.84
C LEU A 49 5.42 -22.23 -10.16
N SER A 50 5.84 -23.48 -10.27
CA SER A 50 5.35 -24.58 -9.45
C SER A 50 6.06 -24.64 -8.09
N ARG A 51 5.45 -25.35 -7.13
CA ARG A 51 6.02 -25.56 -5.77
C ARG A 51 7.44 -26.13 -5.82
N SER A 52 7.70 -27.08 -6.70
CA SER A 52 9.03 -27.70 -6.84
C SER A 52 10.06 -26.74 -7.44
N GLN A 53 9.66 -25.87 -8.36
CA GLN A 53 10.55 -24.84 -8.93
C GLN A 53 10.93 -23.80 -7.89
N LEU A 54 9.96 -23.26 -7.14
CA LEU A 54 10.25 -22.28 -6.08
C LEU A 54 11.18 -22.88 -5.03
N ARG A 55 10.93 -24.11 -4.60
CA ARG A 55 11.82 -24.85 -3.68
C ARG A 55 13.23 -25.01 -4.22
N SER A 56 13.37 -25.38 -5.49
CA SER A 56 14.66 -25.52 -6.16
C SER A 56 15.45 -24.21 -6.16
N ILE A 57 14.77 -23.10 -6.47
CA ILE A 57 15.34 -21.74 -6.47
C ILE A 57 15.84 -21.38 -5.06
N CYS A 58 14.99 -21.49 -4.04
CA CYS A 58 15.36 -21.18 -2.66
C CYS A 58 16.53 -22.02 -2.16
N CYS A 59 16.51 -23.33 -2.42
CA CYS A 59 17.60 -24.23 -2.06
C CYS A 59 18.91 -23.86 -2.76
N ARG A 60 18.87 -23.48 -4.04
CA ARG A 60 20.06 -23.08 -4.80
C ARG A 60 20.71 -21.85 -4.18
N VAL A 61 19.93 -20.81 -3.90
CA VAL A 61 20.42 -19.57 -3.27
C VAL A 61 21.08 -19.88 -1.92
N ALA A 62 20.41 -20.68 -1.07
CA ALA A 62 20.96 -21.06 0.23
C ALA A 62 22.25 -21.89 0.16
N THR A 63 22.45 -22.69 -0.90
CA THR A 63 23.66 -23.51 -1.07
C THR A 63 24.86 -22.74 -1.64
N GLY A 64 24.64 -21.58 -2.25
CA GLY A 64 25.70 -20.74 -2.81
C GLY A 64 26.66 -20.19 -1.76
N ASP A 65 26.19 -20.00 -0.52
CA ASP A 65 26.93 -19.23 0.49
C ASP A 65 27.67 -20.04 1.56
N SER A 66 27.34 -21.32 1.81
CA SER A 66 28.11 -22.32 2.62
C SER A 66 27.19 -23.49 3.02
N SER A 67 27.52 -24.75 2.71
CA SER A 67 26.58 -25.87 2.91
C SER A 67 26.77 -26.68 4.22
N SER A 68 25.64 -26.84 4.93
CA SER A 68 25.34 -27.90 5.90
C SER A 68 23.96 -28.50 5.56
N GLN A 69 23.80 -29.82 5.62
CA GLN A 69 22.57 -30.53 5.21
C GLN A 69 21.30 -30.11 5.97
N ASN A 70 21.44 -29.60 7.20
CA ASN A 70 20.29 -29.12 7.98
C ASN A 70 19.71 -27.81 7.43
N SER A 71 20.53 -26.98 6.78
CA SER A 71 20.10 -25.70 6.22
C SER A 71 19.16 -25.90 5.04
N THR A 72 19.40 -26.90 4.19
CA THR A 72 18.56 -27.17 3.01
C THR A 72 17.16 -27.67 3.36
N SER A 73 17.00 -28.41 4.46
CA SER A 73 15.68 -28.88 4.90
C SER A 73 14.78 -27.70 5.31
N ARG A 74 15.30 -26.76 6.11
CA ARG A 74 14.56 -25.58 6.55
C ARG A 74 14.18 -24.67 5.39
N VAL A 75 15.09 -24.48 4.44
CA VAL A 75 14.84 -23.67 3.24
C VAL A 75 13.74 -24.27 2.39
N SER A 76 13.65 -25.61 2.31
CA SER A 76 12.55 -26.26 1.60
C SER A 76 11.19 -26.05 2.27
N GLU A 77 11.14 -26.03 3.59
CA GLU A 77 9.92 -25.71 4.35
C GLU A 77 9.50 -24.25 4.14
N TYR A 78 10.45 -23.30 4.19
CA TYR A 78 10.15 -21.89 3.91
C TYR A 78 9.62 -21.67 2.49
N ALA A 79 10.21 -22.35 1.51
CA ALA A 79 9.74 -22.27 0.13
C ALA A 79 8.33 -22.85 -0.05
N ASP A 80 7.99 -23.92 0.67
CA ASP A 80 6.66 -24.53 0.61
C ASP A 80 5.61 -23.63 1.27
N ASN A 81 5.92 -23.06 2.44
CA ASN A 81 5.00 -22.15 3.14
C ASN A 81 4.69 -20.90 2.31
N VAL A 82 5.72 -20.26 1.77
CA VAL A 82 5.51 -19.06 0.93
C VAL A 82 4.81 -19.42 -0.38
N PHE A 83 5.01 -20.63 -0.91
CA PHE A 83 4.23 -21.09 -2.07
C PHE A 83 2.74 -21.16 -1.74
N GLU A 84 2.35 -21.73 -0.60
CA GLU A 84 0.93 -21.77 -0.19
C GLU A 84 0.36 -20.36 0.01
N LEU A 85 1.12 -19.45 0.61
CA LEU A 85 0.72 -18.05 0.80
C LEU A 85 0.40 -17.38 -0.54
N PHE A 86 1.23 -17.60 -1.56
CA PHE A 86 1.03 -17.02 -2.89
C PHE A 86 0.00 -17.80 -3.73
N ALA A 87 -0.20 -19.09 -3.47
CA ALA A 87 -1.18 -19.92 -4.16
C ALA A 87 -2.62 -19.72 -3.65
N ASP A 88 -2.81 -19.13 -2.46
CA ASP A 88 -4.13 -18.99 -1.85
C ASP A 88 -5.08 -18.07 -2.67
N PRO A 89 -6.18 -18.61 -3.24
CA PRO A 89 -7.16 -17.83 -3.99
C PRO A 89 -7.92 -16.80 -3.15
N SER A 90 -7.95 -16.95 -1.82
CA SER A 90 -8.69 -16.07 -0.92
C SER A 90 -8.10 -14.65 -0.90
N THR A 91 -6.78 -14.55 -1.05
CA THR A 91 -6.05 -13.28 -1.11
C THR A 91 -6.43 -12.45 -2.34
N GLN A 92 -6.71 -13.12 -3.47
CA GLN A 92 -7.11 -12.47 -4.71
C GLN A 92 -8.54 -11.90 -4.67
N ARG A 93 -9.39 -12.40 -3.76
CA ARG A 93 -10.76 -11.91 -3.53
C ARG A 93 -10.82 -10.65 -2.67
N ARG A 94 -9.84 -10.43 -1.79
CA ARG A 94 -9.81 -9.28 -0.86
C ARG A 94 -9.88 -7.93 -1.59
N TRP A 95 -9.24 -7.80 -2.75
CA TRP A 95 -9.22 -6.58 -3.55
C TRP A 95 -10.30 -6.51 -4.63
N GLN A 96 -10.99 -7.63 -4.89
CA GLN A 96 -12.14 -7.68 -5.78
C GLN A 96 -13.46 -7.38 -5.07
N GLN A 97 -13.45 -7.14 -3.75
CA GLN A 97 -14.67 -6.80 -3.02
C GLN A 97 -15.18 -5.42 -3.50
N PRO A 98 -16.32 -5.34 -4.19
CA PRO A 98 -16.85 -4.06 -4.64
C PRO A 98 -17.34 -3.30 -3.41
N GLN A 99 -17.13 -1.98 -3.39
CA GLN A 99 -17.83 -1.10 -2.46
C GLN A 99 -19.35 -1.37 -2.54
N PRO A 100 -20.09 -1.32 -1.41
CA PRO A 100 -21.53 -1.58 -1.41
C PRO A 100 -22.24 -0.50 -2.25
N GLY A 101 -22.61 -0.82 -3.48
CA GLY A 101 -23.40 0.07 -4.34
C GLY A 101 -23.32 -0.15 -5.86
N THR A 102 -22.32 -0.85 -6.39
CA THR A 102 -22.19 -1.04 -7.84
C THR A 102 -22.65 -2.41 -8.30
N ARG A 103 -23.74 -2.44 -9.07
CA ARG A 103 -24.32 -3.62 -9.73
C ARG A 103 -23.31 -4.22 -10.72
N THR A 104 -22.69 -5.34 -10.36
CA THR A 104 -21.79 -6.10 -11.24
C THR A 104 -22.59 -6.97 -12.20
N GLN A 105 -22.30 -6.85 -13.50
CA GLN A 105 -22.70 -7.85 -14.49
C GLN A 105 -21.96 -9.15 -14.20
N GLN A 106 -22.75 -10.22 -14.16
CA GLN A 106 -22.34 -11.58 -13.84
C GLN A 106 -21.64 -12.21 -15.04
N ASN A 107 -20.32 -12.06 -15.15
CA ASN A 107 -19.52 -12.95 -15.98
C ASN A 107 -19.22 -14.22 -15.16
N GLN A 108 -19.88 -15.31 -15.55
CA GLN A 108 -19.65 -16.65 -15.02
C GLN A 108 -18.21 -17.09 -15.33
N PRO A 109 -17.42 -17.53 -14.36
CA PRO A 109 -16.16 -18.20 -14.65
C PRO A 109 -16.48 -19.60 -15.19
N PHE A 110 -16.05 -19.85 -16.43
CA PHE A 110 -16.00 -21.17 -17.04
C PHE A 110 -15.13 -22.07 -16.15
N GLN A 111 -15.74 -23.00 -15.41
CA GLN A 111 -15.01 -24.01 -14.65
C GLN A 111 -14.41 -25.00 -15.65
N SER A 112 -13.17 -24.76 -16.06
CA SER A 112 -12.38 -25.78 -16.75
C SER A 112 -11.90 -26.79 -15.71
N SER A 113 -12.58 -27.93 -15.66
CA SER A 113 -12.12 -29.13 -14.97
C SER A 113 -10.85 -29.64 -15.65
N SER A 114 -9.70 -29.32 -15.09
CA SER A 114 -8.40 -29.88 -15.45
C SER A 114 -7.56 -29.87 -14.18
N ASP A 115 -6.77 -30.91 -13.94
CA ASP A 115 -5.71 -30.94 -12.92
C ASP A 115 -4.68 -29.83 -13.22
N SER A 116 -5.06 -28.57 -13.02
CA SER A 116 -4.14 -27.45 -13.16
C SER A 116 -3.21 -27.53 -11.97
N VAL A 117 -1.96 -27.90 -12.24
CA VAL A 117 -0.88 -27.74 -11.27
C VAL A 117 -0.95 -26.28 -10.80
N VAL A 118 -1.24 -26.10 -9.52
CA VAL A 118 -1.27 -24.77 -8.91
C VAL A 118 0.11 -24.15 -9.12
N ALA A 119 0.12 -22.93 -9.64
CA ALA A 119 1.34 -22.18 -9.92
C ALA A 119 1.14 -20.75 -9.46
N ILE A 120 2.22 -20.12 -9.02
CA ILE A 120 2.26 -18.71 -8.64
C ILE A 120 2.94 -17.93 -9.77
N ASP A 121 2.62 -16.66 -9.89
CA ASP A 121 3.33 -15.77 -10.81
C ASP A 121 4.70 -15.42 -10.23
N ALA A 122 5.77 -15.59 -11.00
CA ALA A 122 7.13 -15.29 -10.61
C ALA A 122 7.30 -13.80 -10.28
N LEU A 123 6.72 -12.90 -11.09
CA LEU A 123 6.80 -11.46 -10.84
C LEU A 123 6.09 -11.09 -9.54
N GLU A 124 5.03 -11.81 -9.19
CA GLU A 124 4.28 -11.60 -7.97
C GLU A 124 5.17 -11.86 -6.75
N PHE A 125 5.88 -12.99 -6.76
CA PHE A 125 6.78 -13.36 -5.67
C PHE A 125 8.06 -12.51 -5.64
N PHE A 126 8.81 -12.45 -6.75
CA PHE A 126 10.13 -11.82 -6.76
C PHE A 126 10.07 -10.30 -6.59
N SER A 127 9.07 -9.64 -7.18
CA SER A 127 8.90 -8.20 -6.96
C SER A 127 8.49 -7.91 -5.52
N ALA A 128 7.65 -8.75 -4.91
CA ALA A 128 7.24 -8.57 -3.51
C ALA A 128 8.43 -8.65 -2.55
N ILE A 129 9.32 -9.65 -2.71
CA ILE A 129 10.53 -9.76 -1.87
C ILE A 129 11.53 -8.63 -2.15
N ALA A 130 11.64 -8.15 -3.39
CA ALA A 130 12.44 -6.96 -3.70
C ALA A 130 11.90 -5.72 -2.99
N PHE A 131 10.57 -5.56 -2.93
CA PHE A 131 9.93 -4.44 -2.24
C PHE A 131 10.18 -4.42 -0.73
N ILE A 132 10.26 -5.56 -0.06
CA ILE A 132 10.56 -5.65 1.38
C ILE A 132 12.05 -5.80 1.69
N GLY A 133 12.90 -5.92 0.67
CA GLY A 133 14.35 -6.00 0.86
C GLY A 133 14.96 -4.70 1.41
N ALA A 134 16.08 -4.85 2.12
CA ALA A 134 16.79 -3.79 2.83
C ALA A 134 17.93 -3.20 1.96
N PHE A 135 17.56 -2.50 0.90
CA PHE A 135 18.49 -1.80 0.02
C PHE A 135 17.87 -0.48 -0.50
N PRO A 136 18.69 0.48 -0.96
CA PRO A 136 18.26 1.82 -1.36
C PRO A 136 17.13 1.84 -2.40
N VAL A 137 16.32 2.90 -2.37
CA VAL A 137 15.13 3.01 -3.24
C VAL A 137 15.50 3.14 -4.72
N ASP A 138 16.59 3.85 -5.02
CA ASP A 138 17.17 3.96 -6.36
C ASP A 138 17.56 2.58 -6.91
N GLU A 139 18.35 1.80 -6.16
CA GLU A 139 18.71 0.43 -6.54
C GLU A 139 17.48 -0.48 -6.68
N LYS A 140 16.45 -0.25 -5.85
CA LYS A 140 15.17 -0.98 -5.92
C LYS A 140 14.36 -0.64 -7.17
N ILE A 141 14.35 0.62 -7.58
CA ILE A 141 13.70 1.05 -8.82
C ILE A 141 14.42 0.44 -10.01
N ASP A 142 15.75 0.51 -10.05
CA ASP A 142 16.55 -0.05 -11.13
C ASP A 142 16.30 -1.56 -11.28
N LEU A 143 16.37 -2.30 -10.18
CA LEU A 143 16.10 -3.75 -10.17
C LEU A 143 14.68 -4.09 -10.66
N LEU A 144 13.67 -3.32 -10.22
CA LEU A 144 12.29 -3.55 -10.63
C LEU A 144 12.08 -3.23 -12.10
N PHE A 145 12.64 -2.11 -12.58
CA PHE A 145 12.57 -1.71 -13.98
C PHE A 145 13.17 -2.78 -14.88
N ASP A 146 14.38 -3.25 -14.56
CA ASP A 146 15.05 -4.33 -15.28
C ASP A 146 14.22 -5.63 -15.26
N SER A 147 13.54 -5.93 -14.15
CA SER A 147 12.67 -7.11 -14.06
C SER A 147 11.35 -6.98 -14.82
N TRP A 148 10.92 -5.75 -15.09
CA TRP A 148 9.65 -5.46 -15.77
C TRP A 148 9.82 -5.33 -17.28
N ASP A 149 11.02 -4.98 -17.75
CA ASP A 149 11.39 -4.91 -19.17
C ASP A 149 11.60 -6.32 -19.71
N MET A 150 10.51 -6.95 -20.14
CA MET A 150 10.54 -8.31 -20.67
C MET A 150 11.14 -8.36 -22.08
N SER A 151 11.10 -7.23 -22.79
CA SER A 151 11.65 -7.08 -24.13
C SER A 151 13.17 -6.87 -24.14
N GLU A 152 13.75 -6.50 -23.00
CA GLU A 152 15.17 -6.15 -22.81
C GLU A 152 15.62 -5.00 -23.74
N ASP A 153 14.72 -4.07 -24.08
CA ASP A 153 15.00 -2.96 -24.98
C ASP A 153 15.40 -1.66 -24.26
N GLY A 154 15.37 -1.67 -22.93
CA GLY A 154 15.70 -0.54 -22.05
C GLY A 154 14.54 0.43 -21.82
N ALA A 155 13.33 0.09 -22.26
CA ALA A 155 12.11 0.85 -22.02
C ALA A 155 10.99 -0.07 -21.51
N LEU A 156 9.98 0.52 -20.84
CA LEU A 156 8.76 -0.19 -20.48
C LEU A 156 7.62 0.28 -21.36
N ASP A 157 7.04 -0.65 -22.12
CA ASP A 157 5.77 -0.38 -22.76
C ASP A 157 4.60 -0.40 -21.76
N LEU A 158 3.40 -0.01 -22.23
CA LEU A 158 2.23 0.08 -21.36
C LEU A 158 1.79 -1.29 -20.83
N ASP A 159 1.96 -2.34 -21.62
CA ASP A 159 1.52 -3.68 -21.28
C ASP A 159 2.49 -4.31 -20.26
N GLU A 160 3.79 -4.20 -20.48
CA GLU A 160 4.86 -4.59 -19.55
C GLU A 160 4.69 -3.89 -18.20
N PHE A 161 4.55 -2.56 -18.21
CA PHE A 161 4.30 -1.78 -17.00
C PHE A 161 3.03 -2.25 -16.28
N THR A 162 1.92 -2.41 -17.02
CA THR A 162 0.63 -2.76 -16.41
C THR A 162 0.64 -4.17 -15.83
N ILE A 163 1.19 -5.15 -16.54
CA ILE A 163 1.26 -6.54 -16.11
C ILE A 163 2.15 -6.65 -14.87
N SER A 164 3.35 -6.09 -14.94
CA SER A 164 4.34 -6.18 -13.87
C SER A 164 3.91 -5.42 -12.61
N LEU A 165 3.32 -4.23 -12.77
CA LEU A 165 2.76 -3.48 -11.65
C LEU A 165 1.61 -4.24 -10.98
N LYS A 166 0.69 -4.82 -11.77
CA LYS A 166 -0.41 -5.61 -11.21
C LYS A 166 0.09 -6.83 -10.46
N SER A 167 1.08 -7.53 -11.00
CA SER A 167 1.68 -8.71 -10.38
C SER A 167 2.37 -8.34 -9.07
N THR A 168 3.17 -7.27 -9.07
CA THR A 168 3.81 -6.70 -7.88
C THR A 168 2.81 -6.34 -6.80
N LEU A 169 1.76 -5.59 -7.14
CA LEU A 169 0.73 -5.18 -6.19
C LEU A 169 -0.04 -6.39 -5.65
N SER A 170 -0.28 -7.40 -6.48
CA SER A 170 -0.88 -8.68 -6.05
C SER A 170 0.00 -9.39 -5.03
N GLY A 171 1.32 -9.43 -5.24
CA GLY A 171 2.25 -10.06 -4.30
C GLY A 171 2.33 -9.32 -2.98
N LEU A 172 2.47 -8.00 -3.02
CA LEU A 172 2.44 -7.14 -1.83
C LEU A 172 1.15 -7.35 -1.02
N ALA A 173 0.01 -7.41 -1.70
CA ALA A 173 -1.28 -7.68 -1.09
C ALA A 173 -1.37 -9.02 -0.34
N LYS A 174 -0.58 -10.03 -0.74
CA LYS A 174 -0.55 -11.35 -0.09
C LYS A 174 0.32 -11.36 1.16
N ILE A 175 1.41 -10.60 1.13
CA ILE A 175 2.38 -10.57 2.23
C ILE A 175 2.06 -9.52 3.29
N LEU A 176 1.24 -8.52 2.96
CA LEU A 176 0.81 -7.46 3.88
C LEU A 176 -0.52 -7.80 4.55
N GLN A 177 -0.49 -8.01 5.86
CA GLN A 177 -1.65 -8.33 6.68
C GLN A 177 -2.01 -7.18 7.62
N PRO A 178 -3.30 -6.88 7.85
CA PRO A 178 -3.70 -5.96 8.90
C PRO A 178 -3.12 -6.43 10.24
N ASP A 179 -2.54 -5.51 11.01
CA ASP A 179 -2.07 -5.80 12.36
C ASP A 179 -3.29 -6.17 13.22
N ALA A 180 -3.37 -7.46 13.57
CA ALA A 180 -4.44 -8.02 14.37
C ALA A 180 -4.21 -7.82 15.87
N SER A 181 -3.20 -7.02 16.27
CA SER A 181 -3.03 -6.62 17.65
C SER A 181 -4.36 -6.06 18.15
N PRO A 182 -5.06 -6.75 19.08
CA PRO A 182 -6.18 -6.12 19.74
C PRO A 182 -5.56 -4.91 20.42
N GLU A 183 -6.06 -3.72 20.11
CA GLU A 183 -5.79 -2.58 20.97
C GLU A 183 -6.01 -3.06 22.40
N LYS A 184 -4.96 -3.03 23.22
CA LYS A 184 -5.12 -3.05 24.67
C LYS A 184 -5.79 -1.72 25.04
N GLY A 185 -7.08 -1.62 24.73
CA GLY A 185 -7.98 -0.57 25.18
C GLY A 185 -8.40 -0.80 26.63
N GLU A 186 -7.42 -0.99 27.51
CA GLU A 186 -7.53 -0.85 28.96
C GLU A 186 -6.37 0.03 29.40
N GLY A 187 -6.46 1.34 29.14
CA GLY A 187 -5.42 2.30 29.52
C GLY A 187 -5.75 3.78 29.30
N ASP A 188 -6.49 4.13 28.24
CA ASP A 188 -6.53 5.54 27.79
C ASP A 188 -7.81 6.32 28.20
N MET A 189 -8.42 5.97 29.34
CA MET A 189 -9.57 6.73 29.87
C MET A 189 -9.16 7.85 30.85
N GLU A 190 -7.88 7.94 31.24
CA GLU A 190 -7.38 8.99 32.13
C GLU A 190 -6.85 10.23 31.38
N ASP A 191 -6.31 10.07 30.16
CA ASP A 191 -5.70 11.18 29.42
C ASP A 191 -6.70 12.06 28.67
N GLU A 192 -7.84 11.51 28.21
CA GLU A 192 -8.85 12.32 27.50
C GLU A 192 -9.59 13.27 28.44
N ALA A 193 -9.85 12.84 29.69
CA ALA A 193 -10.44 13.68 30.72
C ALA A 193 -9.47 14.79 31.17
N ALA A 194 -8.17 14.49 31.27
CA ALA A 194 -7.13 15.46 31.60
C ALA A 194 -6.97 16.51 30.50
N MET A 195 -6.96 16.09 29.23
CA MET A 195 -6.86 17.00 28.09
C MET A 195 -8.11 17.87 27.94
N ASN A 196 -9.31 17.32 28.15
CA ASN A 196 -10.55 18.08 28.13
C ASN A 196 -10.65 19.09 29.30
N ALA A 197 -10.13 18.75 30.48
CA ALA A 197 -10.04 19.67 31.61
C ALA A 197 -9.05 20.81 31.34
N GLU A 198 -7.93 20.53 30.66
CA GLU A 198 -6.93 21.53 30.29
C GLU A 198 -7.47 22.50 29.23
N ILE A 199 -8.17 21.98 28.22
CA ILE A 199 -8.85 22.79 27.18
C ILE A 199 -9.95 23.68 27.80
N ALA A 200 -10.74 23.16 28.74
CA ALA A 200 -11.73 23.95 29.46
C ALA A 200 -11.09 25.07 30.29
N GLY A 201 -9.94 24.80 30.92
CA GLY A 201 -9.16 25.80 31.65
C GLY A 201 -8.60 26.92 30.76
N LEU A 202 -8.19 26.59 29.53
CA LEU A 202 -7.71 27.57 28.55
C LEU A 202 -8.86 28.43 28.00
N LEU A 203 -10.03 27.84 27.73
CA LEU A 203 -11.21 28.57 27.27
C LEU A 203 -11.74 29.55 28.34
N ALA A 204 -11.75 29.15 29.62
CA ALA A 204 -12.15 30.02 30.72
C ALA A 204 -11.17 31.19 30.96
N LYS A 205 -9.88 31.02 30.60
CA LYS A 205 -8.89 32.10 30.63
C LYS A 205 -9.04 33.07 29.47
N LEU A 206 -9.54 32.60 28.32
CA LEU A 206 -9.77 33.42 27.14
C LEU A 206 -11.00 34.34 27.32
N ASP A 207 -12.04 33.87 28.01
CA ASP A 207 -13.25 34.65 28.29
C ASP A 207 -13.02 35.80 29.29
N LYS A 208 -11.98 35.70 30.13
CA LYS A 208 -11.59 36.76 31.09
C LYS A 208 -10.82 37.94 30.48
N HIS A 209 -10.49 37.89 29.19
CA HIS A 209 -9.70 38.94 28.51
C HIS A 209 -10.42 39.67 27.37
N SER A 210 -11.76 39.58 27.28
CA SER A 210 -12.52 40.51 26.43
C SER A 210 -12.58 41.90 27.08
N PRO A 211 -12.13 42.99 26.40
CA PRO A 211 -12.34 44.34 26.89
C PRO A 211 -13.84 44.70 26.85
N PRO A 212 -14.32 45.61 27.73
CA PRO A 212 -15.71 46.01 27.73
C PRO A 212 -16.04 46.77 26.44
N SER A 213 -17.07 46.31 25.72
CA SER A 213 -17.71 47.07 24.66
C SER A 213 -18.48 48.23 25.29
N ASP A 214 -17.89 49.42 25.28
CA ASP A 214 -18.62 50.64 25.63
C ASP A 214 -19.66 50.96 24.55
N SER A 215 -20.92 50.88 24.98
CA SER A 215 -22.08 51.39 24.27
C SER A 215 -22.12 52.91 24.41
N SER A 216 -22.16 53.63 23.29
CA SER A 216 -22.59 55.03 23.26
C SER A 216 -23.64 55.23 22.18
N THR A 217 -24.89 55.13 22.62
CA THR A 217 -26.09 55.67 21.96
C THR A 217 -25.99 57.20 21.89
N VAL A 218 -26.09 57.80 20.70
CA VAL A 218 -26.56 59.19 20.54
C VAL A 218 -27.58 59.27 19.39
N VAL A 219 -28.61 60.06 19.68
CA VAL A 219 -29.94 60.19 19.11
C VAL A 219 -30.02 61.23 17.99
N GLY A 220 -30.96 61.02 17.04
CA GLY A 220 -31.59 62.06 16.21
C GLY A 220 -30.74 62.57 15.04
N THR A 221 -31.26 62.93 13.87
CA THR A 221 -32.59 63.45 13.50
C THR A 221 -32.73 63.40 11.98
N GLN A 222 -33.98 63.25 11.55
CA GLN A 222 -34.52 63.43 10.20
C GLN A 222 -34.18 64.81 9.59
N LEU A 223 -34.02 64.90 8.26
CA LEU A 223 -34.55 65.96 7.36
C LEU A 223 -33.88 65.90 5.96
N ASP A 224 -34.72 65.58 4.96
CA ASP A 224 -34.95 66.22 3.67
C ASP A 224 -33.84 66.74 2.72
N ASP A 225 -34.14 66.47 1.44
CA ASP A 225 -33.98 67.33 0.26
C ASP A 225 -32.66 67.43 -0.52
N ALA A 226 -32.76 66.89 -1.75
CA ALA A 226 -32.60 67.58 -3.03
C ALA A 226 -31.22 67.75 -3.69
N LEU A 227 -31.20 67.31 -4.97
CA LEU A 227 -30.50 67.88 -6.16
C LEU A 227 -28.94 67.94 -6.07
N ASP A 228 -28.12 67.75 -7.09
CA ASP A 228 -28.27 67.98 -8.51
C ASP A 228 -27.07 67.33 -9.26
N ILE A 229 -27.28 67.25 -10.57
CA ILE A 229 -26.54 66.79 -11.76
C ILE A 229 -25.01 67.03 -11.84
N ARG A 230 -24.32 66.12 -12.56
CA ARG A 230 -23.36 66.35 -13.70
C ARG A 230 -22.70 65.03 -14.13
N GLU A 231 -23.08 64.40 -15.24
CA GLU A 231 -22.74 64.63 -16.67
C GLU A 231 -21.28 64.32 -17.09
N GLY A 232 -21.16 63.58 -18.21
CA GLY A 232 -19.96 63.38 -19.05
C GLY A 232 -19.72 61.89 -19.38
N GLU A 233 -20.28 61.31 -20.46
CA GLU A 233 -19.71 61.23 -21.84
C GLU A 233 -18.25 60.70 -21.88
N MET A 234 -17.79 59.81 -22.77
CA MET A 234 -18.27 59.32 -24.06
C MET A 234 -17.52 58.01 -24.42
N ALA A 235 -18.24 57.09 -25.07
CA ALA A 235 -17.86 56.25 -26.22
C ALA A 235 -16.37 56.17 -26.66
N ASN A 236 -15.85 54.93 -26.74
CA ASN A 236 -15.55 54.25 -28.02
C ASN A 236 -15.46 52.73 -27.82
#